data_AF-A0ABD5S512-F1
#
_entry.id   AF-A0ABD5S512-F1
#
_cell.length_a   1.000
_cell.length_b   1.000
_cell.length_c   1.000
_cell.angle_alpha   90.00
_cell.angle_beta   90.00
_cell.angle_gamma   90.00
#
_symmetry.space_group_name_H-M   'P 1'
#
loop_
_entity.id
_entity.type
_entity.pdbx_description
1 polymer ?
#
loop_
_entity_poly.entity_id
_entity_poly.type
_entity_poly.pdbx_seq_one_letter_code
_entity_poly.pdbx_strand_id
1 'polypeptide(L)'
;TIAQVGVYHDERVPVALTGLLNEEVSIETINGRRESDWRRTLAMAPSVDLSSVVGPAFDMSDYEAGFEAEADRDGVKVVLHP
;
A
#
# COMPACT_ATOMS: atom_id res chain seq x y z
N THR A 1 7.64 16.79 5.21
CA THR A 1 6.83 15.73 5.84
C THR A 1 7.17 14.39 5.25
N ILE A 2 7.40 13.40 6.11
CA ILE A 2 7.53 11.98 5.76
C ILE A 2 6.20 11.32 6.14
N ALA A 3 5.52 10.72 5.17
CA ALA A 3 4.33 9.91 5.42
C ALA A 3 4.77 8.47 5.75
N GLN A 4 4.50 8.03 6.98
CA GLN A 4 4.71 6.64 7.37
C GLN A 4 3.48 5.83 6.94
N VAL A 5 3.69 4.94 5.97
CA VAL A 5 2.68 4.01 5.43
C VAL A 5 3.17 2.58 5.66
N GLY A 6 2.25 1.67 5.98
CA GLY A 6 2.56 0.25 6.18
C GLY A 6 2.67 -0.14 7.65
N VAL A 7 2.77 -1.46 7.88
CA VAL A 7 2.94 -2.07 9.20
C VAL A 7 4.34 -2.64 9.29
N TYR A 8 5.07 -2.26 10.34
CA TYR A 8 6.35 -2.83 10.68
C TYR A 8 6.16 -3.77 11.87
N HIS A 9 6.69 -4.98 11.76
CA HIS A 9 6.41 -6.07 12.72
C HIS A 9 7.50 -6.28 13.76
N ASP A 10 8.67 -5.62 13.64
CA ASP A 10 9.70 -5.65 14.69
C ASP A 10 9.51 -4.51 15.70
N GLU A 11 10.40 -4.45 16.71
CA GLU A 11 10.23 -3.57 17.87
C GLU A 11 10.44 -2.08 17.55
N ARG A 12 11.50 -1.72 16.81
CA ARG A 12 11.91 -0.31 16.57
C ARG A 12 12.68 -0.12 15.27
N VAL A 13 12.57 1.08 14.70
CA VAL A 13 13.40 1.56 13.59
C VAL A 13 14.26 2.74 14.08
N PRO A 14 15.60 2.66 13.99
CA PRO A 14 16.46 3.78 14.38
C PRO A 14 16.30 4.94 13.40
N VAL A 15 16.14 6.15 13.93
CA VAL A 15 15.99 7.38 13.14
C VAL A 15 16.90 8.49 13.67
N ALA A 16 17.47 9.29 12.77
CA ALA A 16 18.33 10.42 13.12
C ALA A 16 17.49 11.65 13.51
N LEU A 17 16.89 11.63 14.71
CA LEU A 17 15.97 12.67 15.19
C LEU A 17 16.56 14.09 15.11
N THR A 18 17.85 14.26 15.42
CA THR A 18 18.52 15.56 15.32
C THR A 18 18.55 16.08 13.87
N GLY A 19 18.76 15.21 12.90
CA GLY A 19 18.71 15.58 11.47
C GLY A 19 17.31 16.04 11.07
N LEU A 20 16.29 15.26 11.46
CA LEU A 20 14.90 15.60 11.16
C LEU A 20 14.48 16.94 11.78
N LEU A 21 14.87 17.22 13.02
CA LEU A 21 14.56 18.50 13.68
C LEU A 21 15.28 19.69 13.01
N ASN A 22 16.56 19.52 12.67
CA ASN A 22 17.34 20.59 12.03
C ASN A 22 16.84 20.91 10.61
N GLU A 23 16.30 19.91 9.92
CA GLU A 23 15.72 20.05 8.58
C GLU A 23 14.21 20.35 8.62
N GLU A 24 13.63 20.56 9.81
CA GLU A 24 12.20 20.80 10.01
C GLU A 24 11.30 19.72 9.37
N VAL A 25 11.78 18.48 9.35
CA VAL A 25 11.07 17.33 8.80
C VAL A 25 10.14 16.74 9.84
N SER A 26 8.83 16.81 9.57
CA SER A 26 7.80 16.11 10.33
C SER A 26 7.60 14.67 9.84
N ILE A 27 7.25 13.75 10.75
CA ILE A 27 6.78 12.40 10.43
C ILE A 27 5.28 12.33 10.75
N GLU A 28 4.48 11.87 9.79
CA GLU A 28 3.04 11.69 9.92
C GLU A 28 2.65 10.24 9.63
N THR A 29 1.97 9.59 10.58
CA THR A 29 1.45 8.23 10.39
C THR A 29 0.14 8.27 9.63
N ILE A 30 0.10 7.59 8.47
CA ILE A 30 -1.10 7.51 7.64
C ILE A 30 -1.88 6.24 7.97
N ASN A 31 -3.11 6.42 8.47
CA ASN A 31 -4.08 5.34 8.62
C ASN A 31 -5.14 5.46 7.52
N GLY A 32 -4.95 4.71 6.43
CA GLY A 32 -5.72 4.83 5.18
C GLY A 32 -7.17 4.32 5.21
N ARG A 33 -7.84 4.33 6.36
CA ARG A 33 -9.20 3.80 6.54
C ARG A 33 -10.30 4.86 6.65
N ARG A 34 -10.04 6.12 6.25
CA ARG A 34 -11.05 7.19 6.33
C ARG A 34 -11.96 7.17 5.10
N GLU A 35 -13.27 7.36 5.33
CA GLU A 35 -14.26 7.42 4.25
C GLU A 35 -13.99 8.57 3.26
N SER A 36 -13.48 9.70 3.75
CA SER A 36 -13.08 10.84 2.90
C SER A 36 -12.01 10.46 1.88
N ASP A 37 -11.06 9.61 2.28
CA ASP A 37 -9.95 9.19 1.43
C ASP A 37 -10.47 8.26 0.34
N TRP A 38 -11.41 7.37 0.68
CA TRP A 38 -12.08 6.51 -0.29
C TRP A 38 -12.81 7.29 -1.38
N ARG A 39 -13.59 8.32 -1.00
CA ARG A 39 -14.29 9.18 -1.98
C ARG A 39 -13.31 9.90 -2.91
N ARG A 40 -12.20 10.39 -2.37
CA ARG A 40 -11.14 11.04 -3.15
C ARG A 40 -10.48 10.04 -4.11
N THR A 41 -10.18 8.84 -3.65
CA THR A 41 -9.63 7.76 -4.49
C THR A 41 -10.56 7.42 -5.65
N LEU A 42 -11.87 7.25 -5.42
CA LEU A 42 -12.83 6.99 -6.49
C LEU A 42 -12.91 8.13 -7.51
N ALA A 43 -12.82 9.38 -7.04
CA ALA A 43 -12.82 10.55 -7.93
C ALA A 43 -11.54 10.62 -8.80
N MET A 44 -10.42 10.09 -8.31
CA MET A 44 -9.14 10.06 -9.01
C MET A 44 -8.94 8.79 -9.86
N ALA A 45 -9.61 7.69 -9.54
CA ALA A 45 -9.41 6.40 -10.20
C ALA A 45 -9.48 6.44 -11.74
N PRO A 46 -10.41 7.20 -12.38
CA PRO A 46 -10.48 7.25 -13.84
C PRO A 46 -9.26 7.91 -14.52
N SER A 47 -8.48 8.70 -13.78
CA SER A 47 -7.30 9.39 -14.30
C SER A 47 -5.97 8.72 -13.94
N VAL A 48 -6.01 7.58 -13.25
CA VAL A 48 -4.82 6.82 -12.86
C VAL A 48 -4.78 5.53 -13.67
N ASP A 49 -3.72 5.37 -14.45
CA ASP A 49 -3.43 4.09 -15.10
C ASP A 49 -2.87 3.12 -14.05
N LEU A 50 -3.60 2.03 -13.80
CA LEU A 50 -3.21 0.97 -12.88
C LEU A 50 -2.72 -0.29 -13.62
N SER A 51 -2.65 -0.27 -14.95
CA SER A 51 -2.27 -1.45 -15.75
C SER A 51 -0.90 -2.01 -15.36
N SER A 52 0.04 -1.17 -14.92
CA SER A 52 1.37 -1.59 -14.48
C SER A 52 1.40 -2.24 -13.09
N VAL A 53 0.34 -2.13 -12.30
CA VAL A 53 0.28 -2.68 -10.93
C VAL A 53 -0.70 -3.85 -10.79
N VAL A 54 -1.55 -4.08 -11.79
CA VAL A 54 -2.42 -5.26 -11.82
C VAL A 54 -1.57 -6.49 -12.17
N GLY A 55 -1.46 -7.40 -11.21
CA GLY A 55 -0.85 -8.71 -11.38
C GLY A 55 -1.86 -9.74 -11.90
N PRO A 56 -1.55 -11.04 -11.79
CA PRO A 56 -2.44 -12.12 -12.23
C PRO A 56 -3.77 -12.05 -11.48
N ALA A 57 -4.81 -12.47 -12.20
CA ALA A 57 -6.15 -12.56 -11.69
C ALA A 57 -6.61 -14.01 -11.66
N PHE A 58 -7.31 -14.39 -10.58
CA PHE A 58 -7.81 -15.73 -10.34
C PHE A 58 -9.29 -15.68 -10.00
N ASP A 59 -10.01 -16.77 -10.20
CA ASP A 59 -11.36 -16.91 -9.70
C ASP A 59 -11.34 -17.08 -8.18
N MET A 60 -12.39 -16.63 -7.49
CA MET A 60 -12.50 -16.73 -6.03
C MET A 60 -12.47 -18.18 -5.55
N SER A 61 -12.91 -19.13 -6.37
CA SER A 61 -12.79 -20.56 -6.07
C SER A 61 -11.35 -21.07 -6.00
N ASP A 62 -10.42 -20.34 -6.62
CA ASP A 62 -9.01 -20.69 -6.74
C ASP A 62 -8.13 -19.72 -5.92
N TYR A 63 -8.66 -19.19 -4.83
CA TYR A 63 -7.98 -18.16 -4.03
C TYR A 63 -6.61 -18.63 -3.50
N GLU A 64 -6.40 -19.94 -3.29
CA GLU A 64 -5.11 -20.49 -2.91
C GLU A 64 -4.02 -20.17 -3.94
N ALA A 65 -4.31 -20.29 -5.24
CA ALA A 65 -3.38 -19.93 -6.30
C ALA A 65 -3.06 -18.43 -6.29
N GLY A 66 -4.02 -17.60 -5.88
CA GLY A 66 -3.80 -16.17 -5.66
C GLY A 66 -2.83 -15.88 -4.51
N PHE A 67 -2.86 -16.66 -3.44
CA PHE A 67 -1.90 -16.55 -2.34
C PHE A 67 -0.51 -17.06 -2.72
N GLU A 68 -0.42 -18.15 -3.49
CA GLU A 68 0.85 -18.64 -4.03
C GLU A 68 1.50 -17.57 -4.92
N ALA A 69 0.75 -16.97 -5.84
CA ALA A 69 1.23 -15.87 -6.69
C ALA A 69 1.69 -14.64 -5.87
N GLU A 70 1.06 -14.33 -4.74
CA GLU A 70 1.51 -13.26 -3.84
C GLU A 70 2.84 -13.62 -3.17
N ALA A 71 2.98 -14.85 -2.68
CA ALA A 71 4.19 -15.34 -2.04
C ALA A 71 5.39 -15.35 -3.02
N ASP A 72 5.14 -15.75 -4.27
CA ASP A 72 6.13 -15.78 -5.35
C ASP A 72 6.42 -14.39 -5.95
N ARG A 73 5.64 -13.38 -5.56
CA ARG A 73 5.71 -12.00 -6.07
C ARG A 73 5.47 -11.91 -7.57
N ASP A 74 4.51 -12.68 -8.08
CA ASP A 74 4.11 -12.71 -9.48
C ASP A 74 3.33 -11.45 -9.93
N GLY A 75 3.55 -10.31 -9.29
CA GLY A 75 2.92 -9.04 -9.61
C GLY A 75 2.93 -8.07 -8.44
N VAL A 76 2.41 -6.86 -8.66
CA VAL A 76 2.27 -5.84 -7.60
C VAL A 76 0.95 -6.00 -6.84
N LYS A 77 -0.10 -6.49 -7.51
CA LYS A 77 -1.42 -6.74 -6.91
C LYS A 77 -2.11 -7.94 -7.54
N VAL A 78 -2.34 -8.99 -6.76
CA VAL A 78 -3.20 -10.11 -7.17
C VAL A 78 -4.67 -9.71 -7.04
N VAL A 79 -5.49 -10.10 -8.02
CA VAL A 79 -6.93 -9.82 -8.07
C VAL A 79 -7.72 -11.13 -8.01
N LEU A 80 -8.78 -11.18 -7.21
CA LEU A 80 -9.73 -12.28 -7.20
C LEU A 80 -11.04 -11.84 -7.83
N HIS A 81 -11.50 -12.57 -8.83
CA HIS A 81 -12.80 -12.39 -9.47
C HIS A 81 -13.87 -13.19 -8.72
N PRO A 82 -15.06 -12.62 -8.46
CA PRO A 82 -16.12 -13.31 -7.72
C PRO A 82 -16.63 -14.58 -8.39
#